data_AF-F5A2Y0-F1
#
_entry.id   AF-F5A2Y0-F1
#
_cell.length_a   1.000
_cell.length_b   1.000
_cell.length_c   1.000
_cell.angle_alpha   90.00
_cell.angle_beta   90.00
_cell.angle_gamma   90.00
#
_symmetry.space_group_name_H-M   'P 1'
#
loop_
_entity.id
_entity.type
_entity.pdbx_description
1 polymer ?
#
loop_
_entity_poly.entity_id
_entity_poly.type
_entity_poly.pdbx_seq_one_letter_code
_entity_poly.pdbx_strand_id
1 'polypeptide(L)'
;KDYDVVIAGGGVIGASCAYQLSRRKHLKIALIDAKRPGNATRASAGGLWAIGESVGLGCGVIFFRMMSANRKRQTQGAAVAVDASTPHILPQSFFDFALQSNAMYPQLHRELIDRHGMDFKFEETGLKFVI
;
A
#
# COMPACT_ATOMS: atom_id res chain seq x y z
N LYS A 1 13.62 -5.54 28.04
CA LYS A 1 12.82 -6.60 27.40
C LYS A 1 13.47 -6.86 26.05
N ASP A 2 13.76 -8.11 25.74
CA ASP A 2 14.42 -8.47 24.49
C ASP A 2 13.39 -8.94 23.46
N TYR A 3 13.53 -8.45 22.23
CA TYR A 3 12.67 -8.74 21.08
C TYR A 3 13.55 -9.11 19.88
N ASP A 4 13.11 -10.07 19.08
CA ASP A 4 13.81 -10.49 17.85
C ASP A 4 13.54 -9.52 16.70
N VAL A 5 12.34 -8.93 16.67
CA VAL A 5 11.93 -7.96 15.63
C VAL A 5 11.19 -6.80 16.28
N VAL A 6 11.59 -5.58 15.92
CA VAL A 6 10.89 -4.34 16.29
C VAL A 6 10.34 -3.69 15.01
N ILE A 7 9.03 -3.44 14.98
CA ILE A 7 8.32 -2.81 13.87
C ILE A 7 7.90 -1.42 14.31
N ALA A 8 8.42 -0.39 13.62
CA ALA A 8 8.06 1.01 13.87
C ALA A 8 6.96 1.46 12.91
N GLY A 9 5.73 1.57 13.42
CA GLY A 9 4.53 2.04 12.72
C GLY A 9 3.40 1.02 12.76
N GLY A 10 2.33 1.33 13.49
CA GLY A 10 1.13 0.51 13.64
C GLY A 10 0.08 0.73 12.55
N GLY A 11 0.48 1.17 11.36
CA GLY A 11 -0.40 1.22 10.17
C GLY A 11 -0.65 -0.18 9.58
N VAL A 12 -1.46 -0.27 8.52
CA VAL A 12 -1.77 -1.55 7.84
C VAL A 12 -0.52 -2.33 7.42
N ILE A 13 0.54 -1.64 7.00
CA ILE A 13 1.80 -2.27 6.59
C ILE A 13 2.48 -2.93 7.80
N GLY A 14 2.71 -2.18 8.88
CA GLY A 14 3.36 -2.73 10.08
C GLY A 14 2.51 -3.77 10.79
N ALA A 15 1.19 -3.60 10.83
CA ALA A 15 0.26 -4.59 11.36
C ALA A 15 0.26 -5.87 10.53
N SER A 16 0.31 -5.77 9.20
CA SER A 16 0.43 -6.93 8.29
C SER A 16 1.75 -7.68 8.51
N CYS A 17 2.87 -6.96 8.60
CA CYS A 17 4.17 -7.56 8.93
C CYS A 17 4.14 -8.26 10.29
N ALA A 18 3.62 -7.59 11.33
CA ALA A 18 3.49 -8.14 12.68
C ALA A 18 2.62 -9.40 12.68
N TYR A 19 1.49 -9.37 11.97
CA TYR A 19 0.58 -10.49 11.85
C TYR A 19 1.24 -11.71 11.21
N GLN A 20 1.89 -11.53 10.05
CA GLN A 20 2.55 -12.63 9.35
C GLN A 20 3.73 -13.19 10.14
N LEU A 21 4.51 -12.34 10.80
CA LEU A 21 5.60 -12.79 11.68
C LEU A 21 5.08 -13.50 12.93
N SER A 22 3.93 -13.10 13.48
CA SER A 22 3.35 -13.74 14.69
C SER A 22 2.95 -15.21 14.48
N ARG A 23 2.79 -15.64 13.23
CA ARG A 23 2.59 -17.05 12.85
C ARG A 23 3.82 -17.90 13.16
N ARG A 24 5.01 -17.29 13.20
CA ARG A 24 6.28 -17.93 13.58
C ARG A 24 6.43 -17.83 15.11
N LYS A 25 5.97 -18.86 15.82
CA LYS A 25 5.88 -18.88 17.30
C LYS A 25 7.20 -18.69 18.07
N HIS A 26 8.34 -18.81 17.41
CA HIS A 26 9.66 -18.61 18.03
C HIS A 26 10.10 -17.14 18.08
N LEU A 27 9.42 -16.23 17.38
CA LEU A 27 9.79 -14.82 17.33
C LEU A 27 9.03 -13.97 18.36
N LYS A 28 9.77 -13.16 19.11
CA LYS A 28 9.26 -12.09 19.97
C LYS A 28 9.22 -10.79 19.18
N ILE A 29 8.01 -10.33 18.87
CA ILE A 29 7.81 -9.16 18.01
C ILE A 29 7.28 -8.01 18.86
N ALA A 30 7.90 -6.83 18.72
CA ALA A 30 7.37 -5.57 19.24
C ALA A 30 6.84 -4.73 18.08
N LEU A 31 5.59 -4.29 18.16
CA LEU A 31 5.01 -3.28 17.27
C LEU A 31 4.88 -1.97 18.06
N ILE A 32 5.59 -0.93 17.64
CA ILE A 32 5.57 0.38 18.28
C ILE A 32 4.94 1.41 17.34
N ASP A 33 4.07 2.25 17.87
CA ASP A 33 3.48 3.37 17.14
C ASP A 33 3.63 4.63 18.00
N ALA A 34 4.01 5.75 17.39
CA ALA A 34 4.25 7.00 18.10
C ALA A 34 2.95 7.66 18.61
N LYS A 35 1.79 7.34 18.01
CA LYS A 35 0.49 7.92 18.35
C LYS A 35 -0.56 6.83 18.52
N ARG A 36 -1.52 6.77 17.59
CA ARG A 36 -2.58 5.78 17.55
C ARG A 36 -2.35 4.88 16.33
N PRO A 37 -2.42 3.55 16.49
CA PRO A 37 -2.34 2.62 15.37
C PRO A 37 -3.31 3.00 14.24
N GLY A 38 -2.87 2.79 13.00
CA GLY A 38 -3.69 3.00 11.81
C GLY A 38 -3.92 4.46 11.41
N ASN A 39 -3.20 5.44 11.96
CA ASN A 39 -3.54 6.86 11.73
C ASN A 39 -3.63 7.27 10.23
N ALA A 40 -2.65 6.87 9.42
CA ALA A 40 -2.70 7.10 7.97
C ALA A 40 -3.67 6.12 7.26
N THR A 41 -3.68 4.85 7.69
CA THR A 41 -4.55 3.82 7.13
C THR A 41 -6.03 4.17 7.23
N ARG A 42 -6.45 4.82 8.32
CA ARG A 42 -7.84 5.24 8.56
C ARG A 42 -8.36 6.29 7.58
N ALA A 43 -7.46 7.03 6.94
CA ALA A 43 -7.83 8.03 5.94
C ALA A 43 -7.99 7.41 4.53
N SER A 44 -7.62 6.14 4.34
CA SER A 44 -7.72 5.46 3.06
C SER A 44 -9.16 5.08 2.72
N ALA A 45 -9.51 5.14 1.43
CA ALA A 45 -10.78 4.63 0.91
C ALA A 45 -10.86 3.09 0.88
N GLY A 46 -9.72 2.39 1.07
CA GLY A 46 -9.68 0.93 1.11
C GLY A 46 -9.78 0.22 -0.26
N GLY A 47 -9.67 0.95 -1.36
CA GLY A 47 -9.77 0.41 -2.72
C GLY A 47 -8.59 -0.51 -3.11
N LEU A 48 -8.90 -1.58 -3.85
CA LEU A 48 -7.93 -2.54 -4.37
C LEU A 48 -7.74 -2.40 -5.89
N TRP A 49 -7.40 -1.20 -6.35
CA TRP A 49 -7.44 -0.83 -7.77
C TRP A 49 -6.09 -0.98 -8.49
N ALA A 50 -5.55 -2.20 -8.57
CA ALA A 50 -4.24 -2.46 -9.16
C ALA A 50 -4.03 -1.78 -10.53
N ILE A 51 -5.02 -1.86 -11.43
CA ILE A 51 -4.97 -1.21 -12.74
C ILE A 51 -5.02 0.31 -12.59
N GLY A 52 -6.03 0.86 -11.92
CA GLY A 52 -6.22 2.31 -11.77
C GLY A 52 -5.01 3.01 -11.13
N GLU A 53 -4.45 2.40 -10.08
CA GLU A 53 -3.25 2.88 -9.40
C GLU A 53 -2.01 2.85 -10.32
N SER A 54 -1.90 1.82 -11.16
CA SER A 54 -0.74 1.61 -12.05
C SER A 54 -0.79 2.41 -13.33
N VAL A 55 -1.97 2.79 -13.83
CA VAL A 55 -2.14 3.60 -15.05
C VAL A 55 -2.26 5.10 -14.76
N GLY A 56 -1.94 5.53 -13.54
CA GLY A 56 -1.81 6.95 -13.22
C GLY A 56 -3.09 7.63 -12.73
N LEU A 57 -4.03 6.88 -12.14
CA LEU A 57 -5.24 7.46 -11.51
C LEU A 57 -5.10 7.63 -9.99
N GLY A 58 -3.98 7.18 -9.40
CA GLY A 58 -3.70 7.27 -7.97
C GLY A 58 -2.23 7.48 -7.66
N CYS A 59 -1.60 6.52 -6.98
CA CYS A 59 -0.19 6.57 -6.58
C CYS A 59 0.79 6.72 -7.75
N GLY A 60 0.43 6.29 -8.97
CA GLY A 60 1.17 6.61 -10.19
C GLY A 60 1.40 8.12 -10.40
N VAL A 61 0.41 8.95 -10.07
CA VAL A 61 0.54 10.42 -10.13
C VAL A 61 1.51 10.93 -9.07
N ILE A 62 1.46 10.38 -7.85
CA ILE A 62 2.35 10.77 -6.75
C ILE A 62 3.79 10.39 -7.06
N PHE A 63 4.02 9.14 -7.48
CA PHE A 63 5.33 8.63 -7.86
C PHE A 63 5.94 9.47 -8.97
N PHE A 64 5.17 9.78 -10.01
CA PHE A 64 5.62 10.59 -11.11
C PHE A 64 5.90 12.05 -10.73
N ARG A 65 5.06 12.68 -9.89
CA ARG A 65 5.33 14.01 -9.32
C ARG A 65 6.63 14.02 -8.52
N MET A 66 6.87 12.99 -7.71
CA MET A 66 8.09 12.84 -6.93
C MET A 66 9.33 12.66 -7.83
N MET A 67 9.25 11.79 -8.83
CA MET A 67 10.33 11.56 -9.80
C MET A 67 10.63 12.81 -10.63
N SER A 68 9.61 13.53 -11.06
CA SER A 68 9.74 14.79 -11.81
C SER A 68 10.37 15.89 -10.94
N ALA A 69 10.01 15.97 -9.66
CA ALA A 69 10.62 16.89 -8.70
C ALA A 69 12.10 16.56 -8.42
N ASN A 70 12.45 15.28 -8.32
CA ASN A 70 13.84 14.83 -8.18
C ASN A 70 14.67 15.11 -9.44
N ARG A 71 14.08 14.92 -10.64
CA ARG A 71 14.74 15.23 -11.91
C ARG A 71 14.97 16.73 -12.06
N LYS A 72 14.02 17.59 -11.67
CA LYS A 72 14.20 19.06 -11.59
C LYS A 72 15.31 19.52 -10.64
N ARG A 73 15.62 18.76 -9.58
CA ARG A 73 16.75 19.06 -8.69
C ARG A 73 18.11 18.71 -9.30
N GLN A 74 18.15 17.73 -10.20
CA GLN A 74 19.38 17.34 -10.90
C GLN A 74 19.66 18.21 -12.14
N THR A 75 18.63 18.80 -12.75
CA THR A 75 18.77 19.70 -13.89
C THR A 75 18.44 21.15 -13.50
N GLN A 76 19.45 21.91 -13.08
CA GLN A 76 19.34 23.37 -13.04
C GLN A 76 18.94 23.87 -14.44
N GLY A 77 17.71 24.40 -14.59
CA GLY A 77 17.42 25.37 -15.65
C GLY A 77 16.35 25.03 -16.69
N ALA A 78 15.69 23.88 -16.69
CA ALA A 78 14.57 23.64 -17.60
C ALA A 78 13.35 23.10 -16.86
N ALA A 79 12.32 23.92 -16.72
CA ALA A 79 11.01 23.47 -16.31
C ALA A 79 10.50 22.49 -17.38
N VAL A 80 10.69 21.18 -17.15
CA VAL A 80 10.04 20.16 -17.97
C VAL A 80 8.54 20.32 -17.75
N ALA A 81 7.86 20.84 -18.77
CA ALA A 81 6.43 20.84 -18.86
C ALA A 81 5.96 19.39 -18.73
N VAL A 82 5.09 19.16 -17.76
CA VAL A 82 4.51 17.85 -17.53
C VAL A 82 3.47 17.67 -18.62
N ASP A 83 3.86 17.07 -19.74
CA ASP A 83 2.94 16.84 -20.84
C ASP A 83 1.91 15.78 -20.43
N ALA A 84 0.63 16.16 -20.46
CA ALA A 84 -0.49 15.27 -20.21
C ALA A 84 -0.57 14.11 -21.21
N SER A 85 0.22 14.15 -22.29
CA SER A 85 0.32 13.10 -23.31
C SER A 85 1.16 11.88 -22.90
N THR A 86 2.01 11.98 -21.87
CA THR A 86 2.85 10.85 -21.44
C THR A 86 2.14 10.05 -20.35
N PRO A 87 1.63 8.84 -20.64
CA PRO A 87 0.84 8.08 -19.68
C PRO A 87 1.67 7.77 -18.43
N HIS A 88 1.13 8.12 -17.27
CA HIS A 88 1.77 8.01 -15.95
C HIS A 88 1.75 6.57 -15.43
N ILE A 89 2.38 5.67 -16.18
CA ILE A 89 2.37 4.23 -15.93
C ILE A 89 3.49 3.88 -14.94
N LEU A 90 3.12 3.20 -13.85
CA LEU A 90 4.09 2.61 -12.92
C LEU A 90 4.87 1.47 -13.59
N PRO A 91 6.11 1.18 -13.18
CA PRO A 91 6.83 0.00 -13.66
C PRO A 91 6.02 -1.28 -13.44
N GLN A 92 6.11 -2.23 -14.38
CA GLN A 92 5.34 -3.48 -14.38
C GLN A 92 5.40 -4.23 -13.04
N SER A 93 6.55 -4.22 -12.36
CA SER A 93 6.73 -4.86 -11.05
C SER A 93 5.75 -4.36 -9.98
N PHE A 94 5.32 -3.10 -10.03
CA PHE A 94 4.32 -2.55 -9.11
C PHE A 94 2.93 -3.12 -9.41
N PHE A 95 2.59 -3.23 -10.68
CA PHE A 95 1.31 -3.82 -11.10
C PHE A 95 1.25 -5.30 -10.73
N ASP A 96 2.31 -6.06 -11.02
CA ASP A 96 2.40 -7.48 -10.69
C ASP A 96 2.30 -7.70 -9.18
N PHE A 97 3.00 -6.88 -8.40
CA PHE A 97 2.92 -6.90 -6.94
C PHE A 97 1.51 -6.61 -6.43
N ALA A 98 0.84 -5.59 -6.99
CA ALA A 98 -0.53 -5.25 -6.61
C ALA A 98 -1.52 -6.37 -6.95
N LEU A 99 -1.37 -7.01 -8.11
CA LEU A 99 -2.20 -8.17 -8.48
C LEU A 99 -1.98 -9.36 -7.53
N GLN A 100 -0.73 -9.68 -7.22
CA GLN A 100 -0.42 -10.74 -6.25
C GLN A 100 -0.99 -10.42 -4.87
N SER A 101 -0.87 -9.17 -4.42
CA SER A 101 -1.46 -8.73 -3.15
C SER A 101 -2.99 -8.86 -3.16
N ASN A 102 -3.67 -8.41 -4.23
CA ASN A 102 -5.12 -8.51 -4.37
C ASN A 102 -5.63 -9.95 -4.27
N ALA A 103 -4.91 -10.90 -4.91
CA ALA A 103 -5.26 -12.31 -4.88
C ALA A 103 -5.25 -12.93 -3.46
N MET A 104 -4.55 -12.31 -2.50
CA MET A 104 -4.47 -12.79 -1.11
C MET A 104 -5.66 -12.37 -0.25
N TYR A 105 -6.40 -11.32 -0.63
CA TYR A 105 -7.46 -10.73 0.20
C TYR A 105 -8.62 -11.68 0.56
N PRO A 106 -9.17 -12.50 -0.36
CA PRO A 106 -10.28 -13.40 -0.03
C PRO A 106 -9.92 -14.46 1.01
N GLN A 107 -8.69 -14.95 1.00
CA GLN A 107 -8.22 -15.90 2.01
C GLN A 107 -7.92 -15.20 3.34
N LEU A 108 -7.27 -14.03 3.28
CA LEU A 108 -6.97 -13.24 4.46
C LEU A 108 -8.25 -12.80 5.20
N HIS A 109 -9.29 -12.40 4.46
CA HIS A 109 -10.60 -12.03 5.01
C HIS A 109 -11.22 -13.16 5.83
N ARG A 110 -11.30 -14.35 5.24
CA ARG A 110 -11.77 -15.55 5.93
C ARG A 110 -10.93 -15.87 7.16
N GLU A 111 -9.61 -15.85 7.02
CA GLU A 111 -8.70 -16.15 8.15
C GLU A 111 -8.91 -15.21 9.34
N LEU A 112 -9.05 -13.90 9.09
CA LEU A 112 -9.22 -12.91 10.14
C LEU A 112 -10.59 -12.98 10.82
N ILE A 113 -11.63 -13.31 10.08
CA ILE A 113 -12.96 -13.61 10.65
C ILE A 113 -12.88 -14.86 11.53
N ASP A 114 -12.39 -15.97 10.98
CA ASP A 114 -12.44 -17.27 11.65
C ASP A 114 -11.58 -17.32 12.91
N ARG A 115 -10.39 -16.72 12.88
CA ARG A 115 -9.41 -16.81 13.98
C ARG A 115 -9.50 -15.67 14.98
N HIS A 116 -10.00 -14.52 14.55
CA HIS A 116 -9.93 -13.29 15.35
C HIS A 116 -11.26 -12.56 15.46
N GLY A 117 -12.33 -13.05 14.81
CA GLY A 117 -13.63 -12.36 14.79
C GLY A 117 -13.55 -10.98 14.14
N MET A 118 -12.54 -10.72 13.32
CA MET A 118 -12.27 -9.41 12.74
C MET A 118 -12.66 -9.39 11.27
N ASP A 119 -13.68 -8.61 10.97
CA ASP A 119 -14.18 -8.41 9.61
C ASP A 119 -13.79 -7.01 9.10
N PHE A 120 -12.89 -6.97 8.12
CA PHE A 120 -12.47 -5.74 7.46
C PHE A 120 -13.36 -5.36 6.25
N LYS A 121 -14.52 -6.00 6.10
CA LYS A 121 -15.56 -5.66 5.10
C LYS A 121 -15.05 -5.79 3.67
N PHE A 122 -14.44 -6.93 3.36
CA PHE A 122 -14.01 -7.24 2.00
C PHE A 122 -15.21 -7.37 1.05
N GLU A 123 -15.17 -6.66 -0.08
CA GLU A 123 -16.17 -6.72 -1.13
C GLU A 123 -15.52 -6.83 -2.50
N GLU A 124 -15.98 -7.78 -3.31
CA GLU A 124 -15.53 -7.96 -4.70
C GLU A 124 -16.39 -7.14 -5.65
N THR A 125 -16.10 -5.84 -5.69
CA THR A 125 -16.76 -4.90 -6.60
C THR A 125 -15.80 -4.40 -7.67
N GLY A 126 -16.34 -4.11 -8.86
CA GLY A 126 -15.57 -3.51 -9.94
C GLY A 126 -15.44 -1.99 -9.76
N LEU A 127 -14.37 -1.41 -10.29
CA LEU A 127 -14.25 0.04 -10.43
C LEU A 127 -14.93 0.48 -11.73
N LYS A 128 -16.02 1.23 -11.62
CA LYS A 128 -16.67 1.87 -12.77
C LYS A 128 -16.04 3.25 -13.01
N PHE A 129 -15.40 3.41 -14.16
CA PHE A 129 -14.97 4.72 -14.65
C PHE A 129 -16.03 5.27 -15.59
N VAL A 130 -16.51 6.49 -15.34
CA VAL A 130 -17.49 7.18 -16.19
C VAL A 130 -16.82 8.47 -16.65
N ILE A 131 -16.76 8.65 -17.98
CA ILE A 131 -16.25 9.86 -18.65
C ILE A 131 -17.44 10.73 -19.00
#